data_AF-A0A5M8RIN7-F1
#
_entry.id   AF-A0A5M8RIN7-F1
#
_cell.length_a   1.000
_cell.length_b   1.000
_cell.length_c   1.000
_cell.angle_alpha   90.00
_cell.angle_beta   90.00
_cell.angle_gamma   90.00
#
_symmetry.space_group_name_H-M   'P 1'
#
loop_
_entity.id
_entity.type
_entity.pdbx_description
1 polymer ?
#
loop_
_entity_poly.entity_id
_entity_poly.type
_entity_poly.pdbx_seq_one_letter_code
_entity_poly.pdbx_strand_id
1 'polypeptide(L)'
;MGSEVSDVHKIDLEAKKVELEKESDTLQGKILEKERDILRLETEQDKEQLDLLFEMSEVLQQIENKKWVSATIAFKIIRSNPGKYSNLFEMKDGKAYIVNKRFEELDHEFFILKGELNKVKR
;
A
#
# COMPACT_ATOMS: atom_id res chain seq x y z
N MET A 1 20.20 34.15 56.15
CA MET A 1 18.97 33.47 55.71
C MET A 1 18.81 33.39 54.18
N GLY A 2 19.86 33.65 53.37
CA GLY A 2 19.76 33.64 51.90
C GLY A 2 20.21 32.36 51.19
N SER A 3 20.94 31.45 51.85
CA SER A 3 21.46 30.23 51.19
C SER A 3 20.43 29.11 51.13
N GLU A 4 19.62 28.91 52.18
CA GLU A 4 18.61 27.84 52.22
C GLU A 4 17.52 27.99 51.15
N VAL A 5 17.12 29.23 50.83
CA VAL A 5 16.13 29.50 49.77
C VAL A 5 16.69 29.24 48.38
N SER A 6 17.99 29.50 48.16
CA SER A 6 18.71 29.21 46.92
C SER A 6 18.81 27.71 46.65
N ASP A 7 19.09 26.93 47.70
CA ASP A 7 19.27 25.48 47.59
C ASP A 7 17.94 24.75 47.33
N VAL A 8 16.84 25.20 47.93
CA VAL A 8 15.49 24.63 47.68
C VAL A 8 15.03 24.89 46.25
N HIS A 9 15.23 26.08 45.70
CA HIS A 9 14.87 26.38 44.30
C HIS A 9 15.70 25.58 43.30
N LYS A 10 16.97 25.28 43.63
CA LYS A 10 17.85 24.46 42.79
C LYS A 10 17.41 22.98 42.78
N ILE A 11 16.95 22.45 43.92
CA ILE A 11 16.40 21.08 44.02
C ILE A 11 15.11 20.95 43.21
N ASP A 12 14.24 21.96 43.26
CA ASP A 12 12.95 21.97 42.53
C ASP A 12 13.15 22.03 41.01
N LEU A 13 14.17 22.77 40.55
CA LEU A 13 14.57 22.81 39.14
C LEU A 13 15.16 21.49 38.64
N GLU A 14 15.97 20.80 39.45
CA GLU A 14 16.54 19.51 39.06
C GLU A 14 15.47 18.40 39.02
N ALA A 15 14.52 18.42 39.97
CA ALA A 15 13.38 17.51 39.95
C ALA A 15 12.51 17.69 38.69
N LYS A 16 12.24 18.95 38.31
CA LYS A 16 11.49 19.27 37.10
C LYS A 16 12.23 18.89 35.83
N LYS A 17 13.56 19.02 35.81
CA LYS A 17 14.40 18.58 34.69
C LYS A 17 14.33 17.05 34.51
N VAL A 18 14.42 16.29 35.59
CA VAL A 18 14.28 14.82 35.56
C VAL A 18 12.88 14.39 35.10
N GLU A 19 11.83 15.12 35.50
CA GLU A 19 10.46 14.87 35.02
C GLU A 19 10.34 15.13 33.51
N LEU A 20 10.90 16.23 33.01
CA LEU A 20 10.93 16.56 31.58
C LEU A 20 11.77 15.57 30.77
N GLU A 21 12.88 15.07 31.31
CA GLU A 21 13.69 14.02 30.69
C GLU A 21 12.88 12.72 30.56
N LYS A 22 12.18 12.31 31.61
CA LYS A 22 11.29 11.13 31.58
C LYS A 22 10.13 11.29 30.59
N GLU A 23 9.53 12.47 30.52
CA GLU A 23 8.47 12.77 29.56
C GLU A 23 9.02 12.74 28.13
N SER A 24 10.20 13.33 27.90
CA SER A 24 10.91 13.28 26.62
C SER A 24 11.19 11.84 26.20
N ASP A 25 11.74 11.00 27.09
CA ASP A 25 12.01 9.60 26.81
C ASP A 25 10.74 8.82 26.49
N THR A 26 9.65 9.10 27.20
CA THR A 26 8.34 8.50 26.95
C THR A 26 7.78 8.91 25.58
N LEU A 27 7.92 10.17 25.22
CA LEU A 27 7.50 10.68 23.91
C LEU A 27 8.34 10.10 22.77
N GLN A 28 9.66 9.98 22.96
CA GLN A 28 10.54 9.32 21.99
C GLN A 28 10.14 7.86 21.77
N GLY A 29 9.82 7.12 22.84
CA GLY A 29 9.30 5.75 22.73
C GLY A 29 8.02 5.67 21.88
N LYS A 30 7.06 6.57 22.11
CA LYS A 30 5.81 6.64 21.33
C LYS A 30 6.04 7.00 19.86
N ILE A 31 7.03 7.84 19.57
CA ILE A 31 7.38 8.21 18.19
C ILE A 31 7.91 6.97 17.45
N LEU A 32 8.85 6.23 18.06
CA LEU A 32 9.41 5.02 17.46
C LEU A 32 8.35 3.94 17.19
N GLU A 33 7.38 3.79 18.09
CA GLU A 33 6.25 2.87 17.89
C GLU A 33 5.41 3.27 16.67
N LYS A 34 5.10 4.56 16.51
CA LYS A 34 4.36 5.06 15.36
C LYS A 34 5.13 4.91 14.06
N GLU A 35 6.42 5.19 14.05
CA GLU A 35 7.30 4.98 12.89
C GLU A 35 7.30 3.51 12.46
N ARG A 36 7.41 2.59 13.42
CA ARG A 36 7.32 1.14 13.14
C ARG A 36 5.96 0.76 12.54
N ASP A 37 4.87 1.29 13.08
CA ASP A 37 3.53 0.98 12.59
C ASP A 37 3.32 1.54 11.16
N ILE A 38 3.85 2.73 10.86
CA ILE A 38 3.88 3.28 9.49
C ILE A 38 4.65 2.34 8.55
N LEU A 39 5.86 1.94 8.93
CA LEU A 39 6.69 1.04 8.10
C LEU A 39 6.00 -0.30 7.82
N ARG A 40 5.24 -0.83 8.79
CA ARG A 40 4.45 -2.06 8.59
C ARG A 40 3.34 -1.86 7.58
N LEU A 41 2.58 -0.76 7.71
CA LEU A 41 1.51 -0.43 6.78
C LEU A 41 2.04 -0.20 5.36
N GLU A 42 3.17 0.50 5.22
CA GLU A 42 3.84 0.70 3.93
C GLU A 42 4.27 -0.66 3.32
N THR A 43 4.86 -1.54 4.12
CA THR A 43 5.26 -2.88 3.66
C THR A 43 4.06 -3.75 3.24
N GLU A 44 2.96 -3.68 3.98
CA GLU A 44 1.72 -4.40 3.64
C GLU A 44 1.09 -3.86 2.36
N GLN A 45 1.03 -2.53 2.21
CA GLN A 45 0.55 -1.88 1.00
C GLN A 45 1.39 -2.26 -0.23
N ASP A 46 2.72 -2.26 -0.10
CA ASP A 46 3.63 -2.68 -1.17
C ASP A 46 3.38 -4.13 -1.60
N LYS A 47 3.10 -5.02 -0.64
CA LYS A 47 2.78 -6.42 -0.92
C LYS A 47 1.47 -6.56 -1.70
N GLU A 48 0.41 -5.88 -1.26
CA GLU A 48 -0.88 -5.89 -1.96
C GLU A 48 -0.77 -5.34 -3.38
N GLN A 49 0.00 -4.27 -3.57
CA GLN A 49 0.28 -3.70 -4.89
C GLN A 49 1.07 -4.66 -5.78
N LEU A 50 2.04 -5.40 -5.23
CA LEU A 50 2.78 -6.43 -5.97
C LEU A 50 1.88 -7.60 -6.38
N ASP A 51 1.03 -8.10 -5.47
CA ASP A 51 0.11 -9.18 -5.76
C ASP A 51 -0.88 -8.78 -6.88
N LEU A 52 -1.41 -7.56 -6.84
CA LEU A 52 -2.24 -7.00 -7.91
C LEU A 52 -1.47 -6.89 -9.23
N LEU A 53 -0.21 -6.44 -9.19
CA LEU A 53 0.64 -6.34 -10.39
C LEU A 53 0.85 -7.72 -11.05
N PHE A 54 1.08 -8.75 -10.25
CA PHE A 54 1.21 -10.13 -10.75
C PHE A 54 -0.11 -10.61 -11.36
N GLU A 55 -1.25 -10.42 -10.68
CA GLU A 55 -2.57 -10.76 -11.22
C GLU A 55 -2.81 -10.10 -12.58
N MET A 56 -2.59 -8.78 -12.67
CA MET A 56 -2.76 -8.02 -13.90
C MET A 56 -1.83 -8.52 -15.02
N SER A 57 -0.57 -8.84 -14.71
CA SER A 57 0.36 -9.42 -15.69
C SER A 57 -0.14 -10.77 -16.23
N GLU A 58 -0.65 -11.64 -15.37
CA GLU A 58 -1.16 -12.95 -15.80
C GLU A 58 -2.40 -12.81 -16.69
N VAL A 59 -3.31 -11.89 -16.36
CA VAL A 59 -4.51 -11.61 -17.14
C VAL A 59 -4.14 -11.04 -18.50
N LEU A 60 -3.27 -10.01 -18.54
CA LEU A 60 -2.82 -9.38 -19.78
C LEU A 60 -2.17 -10.42 -20.71
N GLN A 61 -1.24 -11.23 -20.21
CA GLN A 61 -0.60 -12.31 -21.01
C GLN A 61 -1.60 -13.33 -21.56
N GLN A 62 -2.63 -13.69 -20.78
CA GLN A 62 -3.64 -14.65 -21.21
C GLN A 62 -4.51 -14.14 -22.36
N ILE A 63 -4.68 -12.83 -22.51
CA ILE A 63 -5.57 -12.21 -23.50
C ILE A 63 -4.83 -11.39 -24.56
N GLU A 64 -3.52 -11.19 -24.40
CA GLU A 64 -2.66 -10.45 -25.32
C GLU A 64 -2.78 -10.99 -26.74
N ASN A 65 -2.89 -10.07 -27.72
CA ASN A 65 -3.01 -10.38 -29.14
C ASN A 65 -4.22 -11.26 -29.52
N LYS A 66 -5.19 -11.44 -28.62
CA LYS A 66 -6.44 -12.18 -28.87
C LYS A 66 -7.60 -11.22 -29.06
N LYS A 67 -8.56 -11.61 -29.90
CA LYS A 67 -9.85 -10.91 -30.05
C LYS A 67 -10.92 -11.45 -29.09
N TRP A 68 -10.78 -12.71 -28.67
CA TRP A 68 -11.70 -13.40 -27.78
C TRP A 68 -11.00 -14.58 -27.09
N VAL A 69 -11.56 -15.02 -25.97
CA VAL A 69 -11.19 -16.26 -25.26
C VAL A 69 -12.43 -17.12 -25.01
N SER A 70 -12.24 -18.36 -24.54
CA SER A 70 -13.38 -19.19 -24.15
C SER A 70 -14.10 -18.59 -22.94
N ALA A 71 -15.41 -18.81 -22.83
CA ALA A 71 -16.19 -18.35 -21.69
C ALA A 71 -15.61 -18.84 -20.34
N THR A 72 -15.07 -20.07 -20.30
CA THR A 72 -14.42 -20.62 -19.10
C THR A 72 -13.20 -19.81 -18.67
N ILE A 73 -12.36 -19.39 -19.61
CA ILE A 73 -11.18 -18.55 -19.32
C ILE A 73 -11.65 -17.18 -18.80
N ALA A 74 -12.60 -16.56 -19.49
CA ALA A 74 -13.14 -15.27 -19.07
C ALA A 74 -13.76 -15.33 -17.66
N PHE A 75 -14.53 -16.38 -17.35
CA PHE A 75 -15.08 -16.56 -16.01
C PHE A 75 -14.00 -16.79 -14.96
N LYS A 76 -12.90 -17.48 -15.28
CA LYS A 76 -11.78 -17.65 -14.34
C LYS A 76 -11.14 -16.30 -14.02
N ILE A 77 -10.91 -15.47 -15.04
CA ILE A 77 -10.35 -14.12 -14.91
C ILE A 77 -11.30 -13.23 -14.10
N ILE A 78 -12.59 -13.19 -14.45
CA ILE A 78 -13.58 -12.38 -13.73
C ILE A 78 -13.67 -12.79 -12.25
N ARG A 79 -13.57 -14.09 -11.94
CA ARG A 79 -13.63 -14.56 -10.55
C ARG A 79 -12.41 -14.23 -9.71
N SER A 80 -11.23 -14.00 -10.32
CA SER A 80 -10.04 -13.63 -9.53
C SER A 80 -10.23 -12.23 -8.93
N ASN A 81 -10.78 -11.30 -9.72
CA ASN A 81 -11.08 -9.95 -9.29
C ASN A 81 -12.31 -9.37 -10.01
N PRO A 82 -13.52 -9.61 -9.48
CA PRO A 82 -14.76 -9.20 -10.15
C PRO A 82 -14.89 -7.69 -10.35
N GLY A 83 -14.38 -6.91 -9.39
CA GLY A 83 -14.40 -5.44 -9.46
C GLY A 83 -13.59 -4.91 -10.63
N LYS A 84 -12.42 -5.51 -10.90
CA LYS A 84 -11.52 -5.07 -11.97
C LYS A 84 -11.88 -5.67 -13.34
N TYR A 85 -12.24 -6.95 -13.41
CA TYR A 85 -12.33 -7.66 -14.69
C TYR A 85 -13.74 -7.91 -15.23
N SER A 86 -14.80 -7.61 -14.47
CA SER A 86 -16.20 -7.89 -14.88
C SER A 86 -16.58 -7.33 -16.25
N ASN A 87 -16.03 -6.17 -16.62
CA ASN A 87 -16.34 -5.49 -17.88
C ASN A 87 -15.28 -5.71 -18.97
N LEU A 88 -14.30 -6.60 -18.74
CA LEU A 88 -13.22 -6.86 -19.69
C LEU A 88 -13.70 -7.67 -20.90
N PHE A 89 -14.81 -8.40 -20.75
CA PHE A 89 -15.33 -9.31 -21.77
C PHE A 89 -16.80 -9.03 -22.12
N GLU A 90 -17.11 -9.11 -23.41
CA GLU A 90 -18.47 -9.19 -23.94
C GLU A 90 -18.77 -10.64 -24.34
N MET A 91 -19.77 -11.24 -23.70
CA MET A 91 -20.14 -12.64 -23.95
C MET A 91 -21.09 -12.74 -25.15
N LYS A 92 -20.67 -13.43 -26.21
CA LYS A 92 -21.48 -13.64 -27.42
C LYS A 92 -21.15 -14.97 -28.09
N ASP A 93 -22.18 -15.73 -28.48
CA ASP A 93 -22.04 -17.01 -29.20
C ASP A 93 -21.10 -18.02 -28.51
N GLY A 94 -21.12 -18.05 -27.17
CA GLY A 94 -20.25 -18.92 -26.36
C GLY A 94 -18.78 -18.49 -26.28
N LYS A 95 -18.43 -17.33 -26.85
CA LYS A 95 -17.11 -16.69 -26.78
C LYS A 95 -17.17 -15.46 -25.89
N ALA A 96 -16.02 -15.16 -25.28
CA ALA A 96 -15.81 -13.95 -24.51
C ALA A 96 -14.92 -13.01 -25.32
N TYR A 97 -15.53 -12.04 -26.00
CA TYR A 97 -14.81 -11.04 -26.79
C TYR A 97 -14.16 -10.02 -25.87
N ILE A 98 -12.90 -9.71 -26.11
CA ILE A 98 -12.16 -8.75 -25.28
C ILE A 98 -12.63 -7.35 -25.67
N VAL A 99 -13.03 -6.55 -24.69
CA VAL A 99 -13.43 -5.17 -24.91
C VAL A 99 -12.17 -4.31 -25.04
N ASN A 100 -11.78 -3.96 -26.27
CA ASN A 100 -10.51 -3.26 -26.55
C ASN A 100 -10.26 -2.05 -25.65
N LYS A 101 -11.27 -1.18 -25.48
CA LYS A 101 -11.14 0.00 -24.60
C LYS A 101 -10.76 -0.40 -23.16
N ARG A 102 -11.36 -1.46 -22.63
CA ARG A 102 -11.07 -1.94 -21.27
C ARG A 102 -9.73 -2.64 -21.17
N PHE A 103 -9.30 -3.31 -22.24
CA PHE A 103 -7.96 -3.87 -22.32
C PHE A 103 -6.89 -2.78 -22.29
N GLU A 104 -7.06 -1.71 -23.08
CA GLU A 104 -6.13 -0.56 -23.09
C GLU A 104 -6.08 0.16 -21.74
N GLU A 105 -7.22 0.35 -21.09
CA GLU A 105 -7.28 0.88 -19.72
C GLU A 105 -6.49 0.00 -18.74
N LEU A 106 -6.69 -1.33 -18.81
CA LEU A 106 -6.00 -2.29 -17.95
C LEU A 106 -4.48 -2.31 -18.17
N ASP A 107 -4.03 -2.25 -19.43
CA ASP A 107 -2.61 -2.20 -19.78
C ASP A 107 -1.95 -0.89 -19.29
N HIS A 108 -2.67 0.23 -19.43
CA HIS A 108 -2.20 1.50 -18.89
C HIS A 108 -2.10 1.49 -17.35
N GLU A 109 -3.12 0.98 -16.67
CA GLU A 109 -3.11 0.83 -15.21
C GLU A 109 -1.91 -0.03 -14.76
N PHE A 110 -1.65 -1.14 -15.47
CA PHE A 110 -0.52 -2.01 -15.19
C PHE A 110 0.81 -1.25 -15.29
N PHE A 111 0.98 -0.43 -16.33
CA PHE A 111 2.18 0.36 -16.53
C PHE A 111 2.37 1.42 -15.42
N ILE A 112 1.30 2.11 -15.00
CA ILE A 112 1.36 3.07 -13.90
C ILE A 112 1.79 2.38 -12.61
N LEU A 113 1.09 1.31 -12.22
CA LEU A 113 1.34 0.58 -10.98
C LEU A 113 2.78 0.03 -10.94
N LYS A 114 3.24 -0.55 -12.05
CA LYS A 114 4.63 -0.98 -12.21
C LYS A 114 5.61 0.18 -12.03
N GLY A 115 5.29 1.37 -12.55
CA GLY A 115 6.09 2.57 -12.41
C GLY A 115 6.17 3.08 -10.98
N GLU A 116 5.05 3.09 -10.27
CA GLU A 116 4.95 3.50 -8.85
C GLU A 116 5.80 2.58 -7.96
N LEU A 117 5.63 1.26 -8.08
CA LEU A 117 6.41 0.27 -7.33
C LEU A 117 7.92 0.36 -7.59
N ASN A 118 8.33 0.76 -8.79
CA ASN A 118 9.75 0.97 -9.12
C ASN A 118 10.32 2.28 -8.55
N LYS A 119 9.48 3.28 -8.25
CA LYS A 119 9.91 4.56 -7.67
C LYS A 119 10.10 4.48 -6.15
N VAL A 120 9.35 3.62 -5.46
CA VAL A 120 9.50 3.37 -4.01
C VAL A 120 10.91 2.85 -3.64
N LYS A 121 11.67 2.32 -4.62
CA LYS A 121 13.04 1.80 -4.41
C LYS A 121 14.19 2.79 -4.66
N ARG A 122 13.95 4.12 -4.75
CA ARG A 122 15.02 5.12 -4.94
C ARG A 122 15.17 6.09 -3.78
#